data_AF-A0A971VLR5-F1
#
_entry.id   AF-A0A971VLR5-F1
#
_cell.length_a   1.000
_cell.length_b   1.000
_cell.length_c   1.000
_cell.angle_alpha   90.00
_cell.angle_beta   90.00
_cell.angle_gamma   90.00
#
_symmetry.space_group_name_H-M   'P 1'
#
loop_
_entity.id
_entity.type
_entity.pdbx_description
1 polymer ?
#
loop_
_entity_poly.entity_id
_entity_poly.type
_entity_poly.pdbx_seq_one_letter_code
_entity_poly.pdbx_strand_id
1 'polypeptide(L)'
;MHVKEKDISLFLDNSVSPRKRKMIEEHFAVCPKCKEKLTRWQSFYSSLELLEYDFELDGLEDRVMRKIKSHQPNQPVYKGIYRIPVTAVLFVSFIVFVLNLIFEPVFNRLGDFCRNTMTLMLDEGLELINTAKWEAVDIIEMLKSLEMTGLAACIILIAGGVYFTANRKSVRKA
;
A
#
# COMPACT_ATOMS: atom_id res chain seq x y z
N MET A 1 -15.83 2.73 -5.04
CA MET A 1 -14.54 2.00 -5.05
C MET A 1 -14.84 0.53 -5.28
N HIS A 2 -14.26 -0.11 -6.30
CA HIS A 2 -14.51 -1.54 -6.62
C HIS A 2 -13.40 -2.43 -6.06
N VAL A 3 -13.71 -3.70 -5.80
CA VAL A 3 -12.72 -4.71 -5.38
C VAL A 3 -11.79 -5.06 -6.55
N LYS A 4 -10.48 -5.05 -6.30
CA LYS A 4 -9.46 -5.43 -7.28
C LYS A 4 -9.52 -6.94 -7.55
N GLU A 5 -9.24 -7.38 -8.77
CA GLU A 5 -9.34 -8.80 -9.16
C GLU A 5 -8.41 -9.70 -8.35
N LYS A 6 -7.20 -9.23 -8.03
CA LYS A 6 -6.27 -9.92 -7.13
C LYS A 6 -6.90 -10.22 -5.76
N ASP A 7 -7.71 -9.30 -5.23
CA ASP A 7 -8.36 -9.48 -3.94
C ASP A 7 -9.55 -10.46 -4.02
N ILE A 8 -10.19 -10.59 -5.19
CA ILE A 8 -11.25 -11.58 -5.44
C ILE A 8 -10.65 -13.00 -5.48
N SER A 9 -9.53 -13.18 -6.20
CA SER A 9 -8.82 -14.47 -6.22
C SER A 9 -8.34 -14.86 -4.82
N LEU A 10 -7.67 -13.96 -4.09
CA LEU A 10 -7.24 -14.22 -2.72
C LEU A 10 -8.42 -14.55 -1.80
N PHE A 11 -9.58 -13.93 -2.02
CA PHE A 11 -10.79 -14.21 -1.26
C PHE A 11 -11.31 -15.63 -1.51
N LEU A 12 -11.33 -16.09 -2.77
CA LEU A 12 -11.69 -17.45 -3.14
C LEU A 12 -10.69 -18.49 -2.61
N ASP A 13 -9.40 -18.16 -2.65
CA ASP A 13 -8.31 -19.01 -2.13
C ASP A 13 -8.21 -18.97 -0.58
N ASN A 14 -9.20 -18.40 0.11
CA ASN A 14 -9.24 -18.23 1.57
C ASN A 14 -8.02 -17.51 2.18
N SER A 15 -7.21 -16.81 1.38
CA SER A 15 -5.91 -16.23 1.75
C SER A 15 -5.98 -14.75 2.17
N VAL A 16 -7.19 -14.21 2.36
CA VAL A 16 -7.43 -12.85 2.83
C VAL A 16 -7.54 -12.81 4.36
N SER A 17 -6.97 -11.78 4.99
CA SER A 17 -7.10 -11.55 6.43
C SER A 17 -8.58 -11.44 6.87
N PRO A 18 -8.94 -11.88 8.09
CA PRO A 18 -10.35 -11.95 8.52
C PRO A 18 -11.04 -10.58 8.52
N ARG A 19 -10.30 -9.50 8.79
CA ARG A 19 -10.82 -8.12 8.71
C ARG A 19 -11.15 -7.70 7.28
N LYS A 20 -10.25 -7.99 6.32
CA LYS A 20 -10.43 -7.63 4.91
C LYS A 20 -11.48 -8.53 4.24
N ARG A 21 -11.63 -9.78 4.70
CA ARG A 21 -12.68 -10.70 4.27
C ARG A 21 -14.08 -10.13 4.52
N LYS A 22 -14.36 -9.69 5.77
CA LYS A 22 -15.65 -9.07 6.12
C LYS A 22 -15.95 -7.83 5.27
N MET A 23 -14.97 -6.95 5.08
CA MET A 23 -15.15 -5.76 4.25
C MET A 23 -15.47 -6.09 2.79
N ILE A 24 -14.86 -7.14 2.24
CA ILE A 24 -15.11 -7.60 0.86
C ILE A 24 -16.49 -8.25 0.76
N GLU A 25 -16.90 -9.05 1.74
CA GLU A 25 -18.25 -9.66 1.82
C GLU A 25 -19.34 -8.58 1.87
N GLU A 26 -19.18 -7.60 2.75
CA GLU A 26 -20.06 -6.43 2.83
C GLU A 26 -20.13 -5.68 1.49
N HIS A 27 -18.98 -5.53 0.81
CA HIS A 27 -18.95 -4.89 -0.50
C HIS A 27 -19.67 -5.69 -1.59
N PHE A 28 -19.57 -7.02 -1.58
CA PHE A 28 -20.29 -7.88 -2.54
C PHE A 28 -21.81 -7.86 -2.33
N ALA A 29 -22.28 -7.60 -1.10
CA ALA A 29 -23.71 -7.42 -0.83
C ALA A 29 -24.27 -6.14 -1.45
N VAL A 30 -23.46 -5.07 -1.54
CA VAL A 30 -23.89 -3.74 -2.00
C VAL A 30 -23.59 -3.51 -3.49
N CYS A 31 -22.48 -4.04 -4.02
CA CYS A 31 -22.04 -3.76 -5.39
C CYS A 31 -22.38 -4.91 -6.37
N PRO A 32 -23.40 -4.76 -7.23
CA PRO A 32 -23.81 -5.82 -8.16
C PRO A 32 -22.72 -6.17 -9.19
N LYS A 33 -21.95 -5.18 -9.64
CA LYS A 33 -20.83 -5.41 -10.58
C LYS A 33 -19.73 -6.29 -9.98
N CYS A 34 -19.40 -6.09 -8.71
CA CYS A 34 -18.40 -6.91 -8.03
C CYS A 34 -18.93 -8.32 -7.73
N LYS A 35 -20.24 -8.44 -7.44
CA LYS A 35 -20.91 -9.74 -7.28
C LYS A 35 -20.90 -10.55 -8.57
N GLU A 36 -21.22 -9.94 -9.71
CA GLU A 36 -21.18 -10.60 -11.02
C GLU A 36 -19.77 -11.09 -11.35
N LYS A 37 -18.74 -10.26 -11.10
CA LYS A 37 -17.34 -10.67 -11.23
C LYS A 37 -17.01 -11.87 -10.35
N LEU A 38 -17.44 -11.87 -9.08
CA LEU A 38 -17.23 -13.00 -8.17
C LEU A 38 -17.85 -14.29 -8.72
N THR A 39 -19.09 -14.23 -9.22
CA THR A 39 -19.77 -15.39 -9.81
C THR A 39 -19.05 -15.92 -11.05
N ARG A 40 -18.51 -15.03 -11.91
CA ARG A 40 -17.69 -15.45 -13.06
C ARG A 40 -16.42 -16.18 -12.60
N TRP A 41 -15.74 -15.67 -11.58
CA TRP A 41 -14.57 -16.34 -11.00
C TRP A 41 -14.93 -17.70 -10.40
N GLN A 42 -16.02 -17.80 -9.63
CA GLN A 42 -16.49 -19.08 -9.07
C GLN A 42 -16.78 -20.09 -10.18
N SER A 43 -17.51 -19.69 -11.22
CA SER A 43 -17.79 -20.56 -12.38
C SER A 43 -16.51 -21.03 -13.07
N PHE A 44 -15.49 -20.18 -13.17
CA PHE A 44 -14.20 -20.56 -13.74
C PHE A 44 -13.49 -21.61 -12.86
N TYR A 45 -13.43 -21.40 -11.54
CA TYR A 45 -12.83 -22.38 -10.62
C TYR A 45 -13.59 -23.72 -10.62
N SER A 46 -14.92 -23.71 -10.65
CA SER A 46 -15.71 -24.94 -10.79
C SER A 46 -15.46 -25.64 -12.12
N SER A 47 -15.22 -24.90 -13.21
CA SER A 47 -14.82 -25.51 -14.48
C SER A 47 -13.43 -26.13 -14.43
N LEU A 48 -12.52 -25.59 -13.62
CA LEU A 48 -11.20 -26.17 -13.39
C LEU A 48 -11.27 -27.44 -12.53
N GLU A 49 -12.17 -27.48 -11.56
CA GLU A 49 -12.44 -28.68 -10.73
C GLU A 49 -13.01 -29.84 -11.55
N LEU A 50 -13.71 -29.53 -12.66
CA LEU A 50 -14.21 -30.51 -13.63
C LEU A 50 -13.14 -31.03 -14.60
N LEU A 51 -11.94 -30.44 -14.65
CA LEU A 51 -10.84 -31.10 -15.33
C LEU A 51 -10.49 -32.33 -14.49
N GLU A 52 -10.96 -33.50 -14.93
CA GLU A 52 -10.65 -34.81 -14.36
C GLU A 52 -9.14 -34.91 -14.12
N TYR A 53 -8.77 -34.77 -12.85
CA TYR A 53 -7.46 -35.12 -12.36
C TYR A 53 -7.60 -36.51 -11.77
N ASP A 54 -7.29 -37.51 -12.59
CA ASP A 54 -7.33 -38.92 -12.24
C ASP A 54 -6.14 -39.25 -11.33
N PHE A 55 -6.16 -38.71 -10.11
CA PHE A 55 -5.24 -39.14 -9.07
C PHE A 55 -5.93 -40.29 -8.35
N GLU A 56 -5.62 -41.50 -8.78
CA GLU A 56 -5.83 -42.71 -7.98
C GLU A 56 -4.99 -42.56 -6.70
N LEU A 57 -5.59 -41.91 -5.70
CA LEU A 57 -5.04 -41.73 -4.37
C LEU A 57 -5.16 -43.06 -3.61
N ASP A 58 -4.45 -44.06 -4.12
CA ASP A 58 -4.50 -45.43 -3.65
C ASP A 58 -4.18 -45.48 -2.15
N GLY A 59 -5.17 -45.86 -1.33
CA GLY A 59 -5.05 -45.92 0.11
C GLY A 59 -5.02 -44.58 0.86
N LEU A 60 -5.15 -43.41 0.20
CA LEU A 60 -5.35 -42.14 0.91
C LEU A 60 -6.73 -42.13 1.57
N GLU A 61 -7.77 -42.58 0.87
CA GLU A 61 -9.11 -42.69 1.43
C GLU A 61 -9.09 -43.54 2.70
N ASP A 62 -8.45 -44.72 2.65
CA ASP A 62 -8.28 -45.58 3.82
C ASP A 62 -7.48 -44.93 4.94
N ARG A 63 -6.43 -44.17 4.60
CA ARG A 63 -5.60 -43.47 5.59
C ARG A 63 -6.37 -42.30 6.22
N VAL A 64 -7.18 -41.58 5.45
CA VAL A 64 -8.06 -40.50 5.92
C VAL A 64 -9.19 -41.07 6.75
N MET A 65 -9.88 -42.11 6.29
CA MET A 65 -10.94 -42.80 7.02
C MET A 65 -10.43 -43.43 8.31
N ARG A 66 -9.24 -44.03 8.30
CA ARG A 66 -8.59 -44.52 9.54
C ARG A 66 -8.24 -43.38 10.47
N LYS A 67 -7.78 -42.23 9.95
CA LYS A 67 -7.45 -41.05 10.76
C LYS A 67 -8.71 -40.40 11.35
N ILE A 68 -9.79 -40.29 10.59
CA ILE A 68 -11.11 -39.81 11.04
C ILE A 68 -11.70 -40.78 12.08
N LYS A 69 -11.65 -42.09 11.83
CA LYS A 69 -12.09 -43.11 12.80
C LYS A 69 -11.23 -43.13 14.06
N SER A 70 -9.91 -42.92 13.95
CA SER A 70 -9.02 -42.74 15.12
C SER A 70 -9.22 -41.41 15.84
N HIS A 71 -9.82 -40.42 15.15
CA HIS A 71 -10.32 -39.18 15.72
C HIS A 71 -11.80 -39.28 16.14
N GLN A 72 -12.36 -40.50 16.25
CA GLN A 72 -13.55 -40.67 17.09
C GLN A 72 -13.24 -40.02 18.45
N PRO A 73 -14.10 -39.11 18.92
CA PRO A 73 -13.90 -38.39 20.18
C PRO A 73 -14.19 -39.35 21.34
N ASN A 74 -13.31 -40.34 21.53
CA ASN A 74 -13.20 -41.12 22.76
C ASN A 74 -12.41 -40.37 23.82
N GLN A 75 -11.98 -39.14 23.53
CA GLN A 75 -11.87 -38.19 24.62
C GLN A 75 -13.30 -37.82 24.99
N PRO A 76 -13.81 -38.16 26.19
CA PRO A 76 -14.84 -37.31 26.75
C PRO A 76 -14.25 -35.92 26.61
N VAL A 77 -14.88 -35.08 25.79
CA VAL A 77 -14.68 -33.64 25.92
C VAL A 77 -15.04 -33.43 27.38
N TYR A 78 -14.02 -33.37 28.23
CA TYR A 78 -14.15 -32.88 29.58
C TYR A 78 -14.52 -31.43 29.30
N LYS A 79 -15.81 -31.21 29.06
CA LYS A 79 -16.51 -30.02 29.49
C LYS A 79 -16.40 -30.07 31.01
N GLY A 80 -15.17 -29.90 31.49
CA GLY A 80 -14.95 -29.21 32.73
C GLY A 80 -15.70 -27.93 32.50
N ILE A 81 -16.92 -27.90 33.00
CA ILE A 81 -17.63 -26.66 33.25
C ILE A 81 -16.65 -25.95 34.17
N TYR A 82 -15.77 -25.14 33.58
CA TYR A 82 -14.91 -24.24 34.31
C TYR A 82 -15.90 -23.34 35.02
N ARG A 83 -16.27 -23.73 36.24
CA ARG A 83 -16.97 -22.89 37.20
C ARG A 83 -15.94 -21.86 37.58
N ILE A 84 -15.70 -20.90 36.69
CA ILE A 84 -14.90 -19.74 36.98
C ILE A 84 -15.61 -19.11 38.17
N PRO A 85 -14.98 -19.08 39.36
CA PRO A 85 -15.62 -18.52 40.51
C PRO A 85 -15.94 -17.06 40.17
N VAL A 86 -17.16 -16.62 40.48
CA VAL A 86 -17.62 -15.26 40.15
C VAL A 86 -16.63 -14.20 40.66
N THR A 87 -15.94 -14.49 41.75
CA THR A 87 -14.85 -13.69 42.31
C THR A 87 -13.67 -13.50 41.34
N ALA A 88 -13.27 -14.52 40.59
CA ALA A 88 -12.20 -14.40 39.60
C ALA A 88 -12.62 -13.54 38.41
N VAL A 89 -13.87 -13.65 37.95
CA VAL A 89 -14.40 -12.79 36.88
C VAL A 89 -14.44 -11.33 37.32
N LEU A 90 -14.93 -11.07 38.54
CA LEU A 90 -14.96 -9.72 39.11
C LEU A 90 -13.56 -9.15 39.27
N PHE A 91 -12.59 -9.95 39.72
CA PHE A 91 -11.20 -9.53 39.88
C PHE A 91 -10.54 -9.19 38.54
N VAL A 92 -10.73 -10.03 37.52
CA VAL A 92 -10.21 -9.77 36.16
C VAL A 92 -10.88 -8.52 35.56
N SER A 93 -12.20 -8.38 35.72
CA SER A 93 -12.92 -7.20 35.25
C SER A 93 -12.45 -5.93 35.95
N PHE A 94 -12.16 -6.00 37.25
CA PHE A 94 -11.63 -4.88 38.03
C PHE A 94 -10.23 -4.50 37.57
N ILE A 95 -9.35 -5.47 37.32
CA ILE A 95 -8.00 -5.21 36.78
C ILE A 95 -8.10 -4.54 35.40
N VAL A 96 -8.92 -5.07 34.50
CA VAL A 96 -9.10 -4.47 33.17
C VAL A 96 -9.64 -3.04 33.26
N PHE A 97 -10.59 -2.80 34.18
CA PHE A 97 -11.14 -1.46 34.41
C PHE A 97 -10.09 -0.48 34.94
N VAL A 98 -9.28 -0.90 35.92
CA VAL A 98 -8.20 -0.08 36.48
C VAL A 98 -7.12 0.20 35.43
N LEU A 99 -6.75 -0.80 34.63
CA LEU A 99 -5.81 -0.62 33.53
C LEU A 99 -6.35 0.38 32.50
N ASN A 100 -7.61 0.26 32.07
CA ASN A 100 -8.19 1.24 31.15
C ASN A 100 -8.18 2.66 31.75
N LEU A 101 -8.58 2.84 33.00
CA LEU A 101 -8.55 4.15 33.65
C LEU A 101 -7.16 4.78 33.71
N ILE A 102 -6.12 3.98 33.92
CA ILE A 102 -4.74 4.48 34.01
C ILE A 102 -4.17 4.75 32.61
N PHE A 103 -4.43 3.88 31.65
CA PHE A 103 -3.80 3.92 30.34
C PHE A 103 -4.54 4.80 29.33
N GLU A 104 -5.85 5.00 29.44
CA GLU A 104 -6.64 5.86 28.57
C GLU A 104 -6.15 7.33 28.51
N PRO A 105 -5.83 8.01 29.62
CA PRO A 105 -5.26 9.36 29.55
C PRO A 105 -3.86 9.38 28.92
N VAL A 106 -3.08 8.30 29.06
CA VAL A 106 -1.74 8.17 28.47
C VAL A 106 -1.84 7.99 26.95
N PHE A 107 -2.74 7.12 26.48
CA PHE A 107 -2.97 6.91 25.05
C PHE A 107 -3.53 8.16 24.37
N ASN A 108 -4.44 8.87 25.02
CA ASN A 108 -4.98 10.13 24.49
C ASN A 108 -3.88 11.19 24.36
N ARG A 109 -3.01 11.36 25.38
CA ARG A 109 -1.85 12.27 25.27
C ARG A 109 -0.86 11.86 24.19
N LEU A 110 -0.56 10.57 24.04
CA LEU A 110 0.33 10.09 22.96
C LEU A 110 -0.27 10.37 21.58
N GLY A 111 -1.58 10.19 21.42
CA GLY A 111 -2.28 10.50 20.18
C GLY A 111 -2.22 11.98 19.81
N ASP A 112 -2.36 12.87 20.80
CA ASP A 112 -2.28 14.32 20.60
C ASP A 112 -0.84 14.76 20.31
N PHE A 113 0.14 14.17 21.02
CA PHE A 113 1.56 14.41 20.77
C PHE A 113 1.95 13.99 19.34
N CYS A 114 1.58 12.78 18.91
CA CYS A 114 1.85 12.30 17.56
C CYS A 114 1.21 13.20 16.49
N ARG A 115 -0.03 13.68 16.71
CA ARG A 115 -0.68 14.63 15.78
C ARG A 115 0.05 15.97 15.71
N ASN A 116 0.49 16.50 16.84
CA ASN A 116 1.24 17.76 16.88
C ASN A 116 2.65 17.63 16.26
N THR A 117 3.35 16.52 16.48
CA THR A 117 4.66 16.31 15.84
C THR A 117 4.53 16.10 14.33
N MET A 118 3.49 15.39 13.89
CA MET A 118 3.25 15.15 12.47
C MET A 118 2.87 16.43 11.72
N THR A 119 2.11 17.33 12.35
CA THR A 119 1.79 18.64 11.76
C THR A 119 3.03 19.52 11.65
N LEU A 120 3.89 19.57 12.68
CA LEU A 120 5.17 20.28 12.61
C LEU A 120 6.09 19.73 11.50
N MET A 121 6.26 18.41 11.41
CA MET A 121 7.11 17.82 10.35
C MET A 121 6.56 18.04 8.94
N LEU A 122 5.24 18.06 8.77
CA LEU A 122 4.62 18.27 7.46
C LEU A 122 4.72 19.73 7.01
N ASP A 123 4.48 20.68 7.93
CA ASP A 123 4.49 22.11 7.61
C ASP A 123 5.92 22.59 7.32
N GLU A 124 6.86 22.22 8.20
CA GLU A 124 8.28 22.55 8.03
C GLU A 124 8.92 21.80 6.84
N GLY A 125 8.46 20.57 6.58
CA GLY A 125 8.84 19.81 5.39
C GLY A 125 8.31 20.44 4.09
N LEU A 126 7.09 20.98 4.09
CA LEU A 126 6.50 21.66 2.93
C LEU A 126 7.21 22.98 2.64
N GLU A 127 7.56 23.77 3.66
CA GLU A 127 8.34 25.00 3.48
C GLU A 127 9.74 24.72 2.91
N LEU A 128 10.43 23.68 3.39
CA LEU A 128 11.72 23.26 2.84
C LEU A 128 11.63 22.85 1.37
N ILE A 129 10.63 22.03 1.03
CA ILE A 129 10.42 21.60 -0.37
C ILE A 129 10.10 22.78 -1.27
N ASN A 130 9.28 23.73 -0.80
CA ASN A 130 8.91 24.90 -1.58
C ASN A 130 10.10 25.84 -1.77
N THR A 131 10.89 26.08 -0.72
CA THR A 131 12.11 26.91 -0.79
C THR A 131 13.14 26.32 -1.75
N ALA A 132 13.42 25.01 -1.64
CA ALA A 132 14.33 24.33 -2.55
C ALA A 132 13.86 24.33 -4.01
N LYS A 133 12.54 24.29 -4.24
CA LYS A 133 11.97 24.37 -5.59
C LYS A 133 12.25 25.73 -6.23
N TRP A 134 12.09 26.83 -5.51
CA TRP A 134 12.33 28.17 -6.05
C TRP A 134 13.82 28.44 -6.29
N GLU A 135 14.70 27.97 -5.40
CA GLU A 135 16.16 28.03 -5.63
C GLU A 135 16.57 27.26 -6.89
N ALA A 136 15.99 26.07 -7.12
CA ALA A 136 16.27 25.30 -8.32
C ALA A 136 15.79 25.99 -9.61
N VAL A 137 14.66 26.69 -9.56
CA VAL A 137 14.14 27.48 -10.69
C VAL A 137 15.05 28.67 -10.99
N ASP A 138 15.51 29.39 -9.97
CA ASP A 138 16.44 30.52 -10.13
C ASP A 138 17.78 30.07 -10.75
N ILE A 139 18.32 28.91 -10.33
CA ILE A 139 19.54 28.35 -10.90
C ILE A 139 19.36 28.02 -12.39
N ILE A 140 18.21 27.45 -12.77
CA ILE A 140 17.90 27.12 -14.17
C ILE A 140 17.75 28.39 -15.02
N GLU A 141 17.09 29.43 -14.50
CA GLU A 141 16.94 30.70 -15.19
C GLU A 141 18.29 31.41 -15.38
N MET A 142 19.15 31.39 -14.36
CA MET A 142 20.50 31.94 -14.44
C MET A 142 21.33 31.19 -15.50
N LEU A 143 21.24 29.86 -15.56
CA LEU A 143 21.94 29.05 -16.56
C LEU A 143 21.47 29.37 -17.99
N LYS A 144 20.16 29.55 -18.18
CA LYS A 144 19.56 29.89 -19.48
C LYS A 144 19.99 31.29 -19.95
N SER A 145 20.13 32.24 -19.03
CA SER A 145 20.64 33.58 -19.35
C SER A 145 22.10 33.56 -19.79
N LEU A 146 22.91 32.66 -19.21
CA LEU A 146 24.32 32.49 -19.54
C LEU A 146 24.52 31.87 -20.94
N GLU A 147 23.66 30.92 -21.30
CA GLU A 147 23.66 30.31 -22.64
C GLU A 147 23.30 31.31 -23.74
N MET A 148 22.29 32.16 -23.49
CA MET A 148 21.86 33.20 -24.42
C MET A 148 22.93 34.29 -24.64
N THR A 149 23.66 34.67 -23.59
CA THR A 149 24.76 35.64 -23.70
C THR A 149 25.98 35.05 -24.41
N GLY A 150 26.27 33.76 -24.22
CA GLY A 150 27.32 33.04 -24.94
C GLY A 150 27.07 32.98 -26.45
N LEU A 151 25.83 32.68 -26.87
CA LEU A 151 25.44 32.68 -28.29
C LEU A 151 25.55 34.07 -28.92
N ALA A 152 25.14 35.12 -28.21
CA ALA A 152 25.27 36.50 -28.67
C ALA A 152 26.74 36.89 -28.89
N ALA A 153 27.64 36.52 -27.99
CA ALA A 153 29.08 36.77 -28.14
C ALA A 153 29.67 36.04 -29.36
N CYS A 154 29.27 34.79 -29.61
CA CYS A 154 29.68 34.05 -30.81
C CYS A 154 29.21 34.72 -32.11
N ILE A 155 27.97 35.20 -32.16
CA ILE A 155 27.43 35.90 -33.33
C ILE A 155 28.21 37.20 -33.58
N ILE A 156 28.50 37.97 -32.53
CA ILE A 156 29.28 39.22 -32.64
C ILE A 156 30.70 38.94 -33.13
N LEU A 157 31.37 37.89 -32.63
CA LEU A 157 32.71 37.50 -33.09
C LEU A 157 32.73 37.07 -34.55
N ILE A 158 31.75 36.28 -34.99
CA ILE A 158 31.64 35.84 -36.38
C ILE A 158 31.39 37.05 -37.30
N ALA A 159 30.44 37.92 -36.94
CA ALA A 159 30.13 39.12 -37.72
C ALA A 159 31.34 40.08 -37.80
N GLY A 160 32.04 40.30 -36.68
CA GLY A 160 33.25 41.12 -36.62
C GLY A 160 34.40 40.55 -37.45
N GLY A 161 34.61 39.24 -37.42
CA GLY A 161 35.61 38.55 -38.23
C GLY A 161 35.34 38.65 -39.73
N VAL A 162 34.08 38.50 -40.15
CA VAL A 162 33.66 38.66 -41.55
C VAL A 162 33.85 40.11 -42.01
N TYR A 163 33.44 41.10 -41.20
CA TYR A 163 33.62 42.51 -41.52
C TYR A 163 35.11 42.88 -41.66
N PHE A 164 35.95 42.43 -40.73
CA PHE A 164 37.39 42.71 -40.74
C PHE A 164 38.08 42.09 -41.96
N THR A 165 37.72 40.86 -42.34
CA THR A 165 38.31 40.17 -43.50
C THR A 165 37.84 40.76 -44.84
N ALA A 166 36.58 41.21 -44.93
CA ALA A 166 36.07 41.91 -46.11
C ALA A 166 36.72 43.29 -46.29
N ASN A 167 36.85 44.07 -45.21
CA ASN A 167 37.46 45.41 -45.26
C ASN A 167 38.98 45.36 -45.49
N ARG A 168 39.67 44.29 -45.07
CA ARG A 168 41.09 44.10 -45.40
C ARG A 168 41.34 43.91 -46.91
N LYS A 169 40.35 43.40 -47.67
CA LYS A 169 40.46 43.27 -49.13
C LYS A 169 40.22 44.59 -49.88
N SER A 170 39.50 45.55 -49.31
CA SER A 170 39.29 46.87 -49.94
C SER A 170 40.55 47.75 -49.85
N VAL A 171 41.28 47.68 -48.73
CA VAL A 171 42.49 48.50 -48.50
C VAL A 171 43.70 48.05 -49.34
N ARG A 172 43.74 46.79 -49.81
CA ARG A 172 44.85 46.28 -50.66
C ARG A 172 44.72 46.60 -52.15
N LYS A 173 43.65 47.29 -52.56
CA LYS A 173 43.39 47.70 -53.96
C LYS A 173 43.44 49.21 -54.18
N ALA A 174 43.86 49.99 -53.18
CA ALA A 174 44.17 51.41 -53.30
C ALA A 174 45.69 51.62 -53.39
#